data_AF-A0A182EV08-F1
#
_entry.id   AF-A0A182EV08-F1
#
_cell.length_a   1.000
_cell.length_b   1.000
_cell.length_c   1.000
_cell.angle_alpha   90.00
_cell.angle_beta   90.00
_cell.angle_gamma   90.00
#
_symmetry.space_group_name_H-M   'P 1'
#
loop_
_entity.id
_entity.type
_entity.pdbx_description
1 polymer ?
#
loop_
_entity_poly.entity_id
_entity_poly.type
_entity_poly.pdbx_seq_one_letter_code
_entity_poly.pdbx_strand_id
1 'polypeptide(L)'
;DGLRSAVMQMQSLINVRHFPENDRLSVESLTSCITHWHLPIEKCFMETAYDWQKLNLIDVTKDINLKFYNVNFLLFLQVDIQRCYEDDTLLAAAAPCALINNNRPTAGRLMLCPLNRRWYSFQAIIDLFRHEIMHALGFGLITPGESFSSIPTTRKFYWTDETSSQRVTAIYMDFQDNAVVLN
;
A
#
# COMPACT_ATOMS: atom_id res chain seq x y z
N ASP A 1 -3.29 -4.23 -15.40
CA ASP A 1 -4.57 -3.48 -15.26
C ASP A 1 -5.17 -3.45 -13.86
N GLY A 2 -5.22 -4.56 -13.11
CA GLY A 2 -5.84 -4.59 -11.77
C GLY A 2 -5.36 -3.50 -10.80
N LEU A 3 -4.05 -3.31 -10.66
CA LEU A 3 -3.47 -2.27 -9.79
C LEU A 3 -3.86 -0.86 -10.22
N ARG A 4 -3.81 -0.57 -11.53
CA ARG A 4 -4.22 0.73 -12.09
C ARG A 4 -5.68 1.03 -11.77
N SER A 5 -6.56 0.04 -11.95
CA SER A 5 -7.98 0.15 -11.57
C SER A 5 -8.18 0.39 -10.07
N ALA A 6 -7.43 -0.30 -9.22
CA ALA A 6 -7.50 -0.09 -7.76
C ALA A 6 -7.09 1.33 -7.37
N VAL A 7 -5.98 1.85 -7.91
CA VAL A 7 -5.51 3.23 -7.66
C VAL A 7 -6.57 4.24 -8.08
N MET A 8 -7.11 4.15 -9.29
CA MET A 8 -8.14 5.07 -9.78
C MET A 8 -9.37 5.10 -8.88
N GLN A 9 -9.85 3.93 -8.45
CA GLN A 9 -11.05 3.87 -7.62
C GLN A 9 -10.79 4.41 -6.22
N MET A 10 -9.63 4.09 -5.63
CA MET A 10 -9.27 4.62 -4.31
C MET A 10 -9.09 6.14 -4.30
N GLN A 11 -8.56 6.73 -5.37
CA GLN A 11 -8.45 8.19 -5.49
C GLN A 11 -9.79 8.91 -5.40
N SER A 12 -10.88 8.30 -5.88
CA SER A 12 -12.21 8.87 -5.77
C SER A 12 -12.84 8.72 -4.37
N LEU A 13 -12.34 7.79 -3.57
CA LEU A 13 -12.94 7.39 -2.29
C LEU A 13 -12.18 7.96 -1.08
N ILE A 14 -10.88 8.23 -1.23
CA ILE A 14 -10.00 8.61 -0.13
C ILE A 14 -9.46 10.01 -0.37
N ASN A 15 -9.84 10.94 0.51
CA ASN A 15 -9.24 12.26 0.56
C ASN A 15 -8.24 12.32 1.70
N VAL A 16 -6.99 12.68 1.39
CA VAL A 16 -5.96 12.87 2.40
C VAL A 16 -5.78 14.37 2.63
N ARG A 17 -5.99 14.82 3.87
CA ARG A 17 -5.75 16.23 4.26
C ARG A 17 -4.34 16.63 3.84
N HIS A 18 -4.11 17.73 3.16
CA HIS A 18 -2.75 18.08 2.71
C HIS A 18 -2.03 18.99 3.72
N PHE A 19 -0.73 18.76 3.92
CA PHE A 19 0.20 19.61 4.67
C PHE A 19 1.49 19.79 3.83
N PRO A 20 2.09 20.99 3.77
CA PRO A 20 3.26 21.25 2.93
C PRO A 20 4.47 20.35 3.23
N GLU A 21 4.62 19.90 4.47
CA GLU A 21 5.66 18.98 4.90
C GLU A 21 5.56 17.61 4.21
N ASN A 22 4.37 17.26 3.70
CA ASN A 22 4.14 16.03 2.95
C ASN A 22 4.73 16.04 1.55
N ASP A 23 5.14 17.20 1.05
CA ASP A 23 5.64 17.33 -0.30
C ASP A 23 7.05 16.75 -0.45
N ARG A 24 7.80 16.55 0.64
CA ARG A 24 9.20 16.09 0.56
C ARG A 24 9.35 14.64 1.00
N LEU A 25 9.97 13.82 0.15
CA LEU A 25 10.56 12.54 0.54
C LEU A 25 12.08 12.70 0.64
N SER A 26 12.66 12.28 1.77
CA SER A 26 14.11 12.28 1.94
C SER A 26 14.78 11.09 1.24
N VAL A 27 16.06 11.20 0.92
CA VAL A 27 16.87 10.06 0.42
C VAL A 27 16.77 8.84 1.34
N GLU A 28 16.79 9.06 2.66
CA GLU A 28 16.65 7.98 3.66
C GLU A 28 15.32 7.25 3.53
N SER A 29 14.23 8.01 3.38
CA SER A 29 12.87 7.48 3.16
C SER A 29 12.74 6.73 1.82
N LEU A 30 13.43 7.19 0.78
CA LEU A 30 13.44 6.51 -0.51
C LEU A 30 14.21 5.20 -0.43
N THR A 31 15.37 5.23 0.23
CA THR A 31 16.24 4.06 0.40
C THR A 31 15.55 2.98 1.23
N SER A 32 14.81 3.34 2.29
CA SER A 32 14.02 2.38 3.08
C SER A 32 12.88 1.72 2.30
N CYS A 33 12.36 2.39 1.27
CA CYS A 33 11.29 1.86 0.43
C CYS A 33 11.74 0.85 -0.63
N ILE A 34 13.04 0.81 -0.97
CA ILE A 34 13.57 0.02 -2.09
C ILE A 34 14.53 -1.10 -1.66
N THR A 35 14.50 -1.51 -0.38
CA THR A 35 15.47 -2.46 0.19
C THR A 35 15.54 -3.82 -0.51
N HIS A 36 14.49 -4.23 -1.22
CA HIS A 36 14.42 -5.51 -1.93
C HIS A 36 14.66 -5.39 -3.45
N TRP A 37 15.02 -4.19 -3.93
CA TRP A 37 15.41 -4.03 -5.32
C TRP A 37 16.79 -4.65 -5.56
N HIS A 38 16.89 -5.48 -6.61
CA HIS A 38 18.17 -6.06 -6.99
C HIS A 38 19.05 -5.00 -7.68
N LEU A 39 20.30 -4.87 -7.21
CA LEU A 39 21.31 -3.88 -7.62
C LEU A 39 21.04 -2.46 -7.09
N PRO A 40 22.08 -1.61 -6.91
CA PRO A 40 21.86 -0.20 -6.59
C PRO A 40 21.09 0.45 -7.74
N ILE A 41 19.83 0.78 -7.48
CA ILE A 41 18.98 1.50 -8.40
C ILE A 41 19.11 2.97 -8.07
N GLU A 42 19.78 3.73 -8.92
CA GLU A 42 19.87 5.18 -8.76
C GLU A 42 18.59 5.87 -9.26
N LYS A 43 17.91 5.27 -10.24
CA LYS A 43 16.75 5.87 -10.89
C LYS A 43 15.64 4.87 -11.17
N CYS A 44 14.40 5.30 -11.01
CA CYS A 44 13.21 4.52 -11.31
C CYS A 44 12.22 5.31 -12.16
N PHE A 45 11.28 4.58 -12.78
CA PHE A 45 10.17 5.19 -13.50
C PHE A 45 8.94 5.28 -12.60
N MET A 46 8.29 6.44 -12.62
CA MET A 46 7.03 6.68 -11.93
C MET A 46 5.95 7.03 -12.94
N GLU A 47 4.86 6.27 -12.88
CA GLU A 47 3.57 6.62 -13.48
C GLU A 47 2.72 7.40 -12.48
N THR A 48 1.91 8.34 -12.97
CA THR A 48 0.95 9.06 -12.14
C THR A 48 -0.46 8.68 -12.54
N ALA A 49 -1.41 8.83 -11.61
CA ALA A 49 -2.79 8.52 -11.93
C ALA A 49 -3.45 9.45 -12.94
N TYR A 50 -2.87 10.65 -13.13
CA TYR A 50 -3.34 11.64 -14.09
C TYR A 50 -2.77 11.41 -15.50
N ASP A 51 -1.62 10.73 -15.60
CA ASP A 51 -0.92 10.47 -16.85
C ASP A 51 -0.20 9.11 -16.80
N TRP A 52 -0.94 8.06 -17.16
CA TRP A 52 -0.49 6.67 -17.17
C TRP A 52 0.35 6.29 -18.41
N GLN A 53 0.54 7.21 -19.35
CA GLN A 53 1.36 7.00 -20.55
C GLN A 53 2.73 7.65 -20.42
N LYS A 54 2.89 8.60 -19.50
CA LYS A 54 4.14 9.30 -19.23
C LYS A 54 4.88 8.71 -18.04
N LEU A 55 6.04 8.11 -18.34
CA LEU A 55 7.00 7.69 -17.34
C LEU A 55 7.88 8.86 -16.91
N ASN A 56 7.79 9.25 -15.65
CA ASN A 56 8.67 10.25 -15.06
C ASN A 56 9.88 9.56 -14.45
N LEU A 57 11.09 10.01 -14.81
CA LEU A 57 12.31 9.47 -14.22
C LEU A 57 12.55 10.13 -12.86
N ILE A 58 12.65 9.30 -11.83
CA ILE A 58 12.93 9.72 -10.47
C ILE A 58 14.33 9.26 -10.08
N ASP A 59 15.10 10.15 -9.46
CA ASP A 59 16.39 9.84 -8.84
C ASP A 59 16.17 9.54 -7.37
N VAL A 60 16.29 8.27 -6.97
CA VAL A 60 16.03 7.82 -5.59
C VAL A 60 17.21 8.10 -4.67
N THR A 61 18.33 8.61 -5.19
CA THR A 61 19.51 9.03 -4.42
C THR A 61 19.42 10.49 -3.97
N LYS A 62 18.34 11.18 -4.33
CA LYS A 62 18.10 12.59 -3.99
C LYS A 62 16.75 12.78 -3.33
N ASP A 63 16.64 13.84 -2.54
CA ASP A 63 15.36 14.26 -2.03
C ASP A 63 14.42 14.62 -3.17
N ILE A 64 13.16 14.20 -3.03
CA ILE A 64 12.13 14.42 -4.03
C ILE A 64 11.07 15.34 -3.45
N ASN A 65 10.64 16.31 -4.26
CA ASN A 65 9.45 17.07 -3.98
C ASN A 65 8.28 16.56 -4.84
N LEU A 66 7.35 15.87 -4.20
CA LEU A 66 6.16 15.23 -4.77
C LEU A 66 5.24 16.23 -5.47
N LYS A 67 5.23 17.50 -5.04
CA LYS A 67 4.45 18.56 -5.66
C LYS A 67 4.83 18.82 -7.10
N PHE A 68 6.11 18.65 -7.46
CA PHE A 68 6.56 18.78 -8.86
C PHE A 68 5.88 17.78 -9.79
N TYR A 69 5.44 16.65 -9.24
CA TYR A 69 4.75 15.60 -9.97
C TYR A 69 3.23 15.59 -9.74
N ASN A 70 2.71 16.56 -8.98
CA ASN A 70 1.31 16.62 -8.57
C ASN A 70 0.82 15.31 -7.90
N VAL A 71 1.67 14.71 -7.07
CA VAL A 71 1.34 13.52 -6.27
C VAL A 71 1.48 13.81 -4.78
N ASN A 72 0.82 13.01 -3.94
CA ASN A 72 0.83 13.16 -2.48
C ASN A 72 1.23 11.87 -1.75
N PHE A 73 1.49 10.80 -2.51
CA PHE A 73 1.88 9.48 -2.03
C PHE A 73 2.60 8.73 -3.14
N LEU A 74 3.67 8.00 -2.81
CA LEU A 74 4.38 7.11 -3.73
C LEU A 74 4.16 5.65 -3.34
N LEU A 75 3.83 4.81 -4.32
CA LEU A 75 3.73 3.37 -4.16
C LEU A 75 4.87 2.68 -4.91
N PHE A 76 5.84 2.15 -4.17
CA PHE A 76 6.99 1.45 -4.74
C PHE A 76 6.63 0.01 -5.04
N LEU A 77 6.62 -0.34 -6.32
CA LEU A 77 6.41 -1.72 -6.74
C LEU A 77 7.70 -2.52 -6.62
N GLN A 78 7.64 -3.69 -5.99
CA GLN A 78 8.80 -4.57 -5.83
C GLN A 78 8.41 -6.04 -5.91
N VAL A 79 9.40 -6.90 -6.16
CA VAL A 79 9.27 -8.35 -6.08
C VAL A 79 10.29 -8.84 -5.07
N ASP A 80 9.82 -9.50 -4.02
CA ASP A 80 10.67 -10.12 -3.01
C ASP A 80 10.65 -11.63 -3.23
N ILE A 81 11.62 -12.10 -4.01
CA ILE A 81 11.68 -13.50 -4.43
C ILE A 81 11.77 -14.43 -3.21
N GLN A 82 12.53 -14.05 -2.18
CA GLN A 82 12.72 -14.87 -0.99
C GLN A 82 11.41 -15.02 -0.22
N ARG A 83 10.75 -13.91 0.10
CA ARG A 83 9.49 -13.94 0.84
C ARG A 83 8.39 -14.67 0.07
N CYS A 84 8.36 -14.54 -1.26
CA CYS A 84 7.42 -15.26 -2.10
C CYS A 84 7.67 -16.77 -2.17
N TYR A 85 8.90 -17.23 -1.91
CA TYR A 85 9.19 -18.67 -1.78
C TYR A 85 8.87 -19.20 -0.38
N GLU A 86 9.04 -18.39 0.66
CA GLU A 86 8.76 -18.76 2.05
C GLU A 86 7.26 -18.85 2.34
N ASP A 87 6.43 -18.05 1.67
CA ASP A 87 4.97 -18.08 1.77
C ASP A 87 4.32 -18.30 0.39
N ASP A 88 4.01 -19.55 0.07
CA ASP A 88 3.37 -19.95 -1.18
C ASP A 88 1.88 -19.56 -1.26
N THR A 89 1.32 -18.98 -0.19
CA THR A 89 -0.04 -18.47 -0.16
C THR A 89 -0.10 -16.98 -0.49
N LEU A 90 1.02 -16.27 -0.38
CA LEU A 90 1.14 -14.83 -0.59
C LEU A 90 1.06 -14.44 -2.06
N LEU A 91 0.13 -13.55 -2.39
CA LEU A 91 0.00 -12.95 -3.73
C LEU A 91 0.64 -11.57 -3.80
N ALA A 92 0.36 -10.75 -2.80
CA ALA A 92 0.90 -9.41 -2.64
C ALA A 92 0.98 -9.08 -1.14
N ALA A 93 1.81 -8.11 -0.79
CA ALA A 93 1.90 -7.53 0.54
C ALA A 93 2.29 -6.06 0.44
N ALA A 94 1.72 -5.22 1.28
CA ALA A 94 2.10 -3.81 1.33
C ALA A 94 2.22 -3.26 2.75
N ALA A 95 3.04 -2.23 2.87
CA ALA A 95 3.24 -1.52 4.13
C ALA A 95 3.75 -0.10 3.85
N PRO A 96 3.53 0.84 4.79
CA PRO A 96 4.23 2.12 4.77
C PRO A 96 5.73 1.89 4.86
N CYS A 97 6.51 2.68 4.12
CA CYS A 97 7.98 2.63 4.18
C CYS A 97 8.61 4.01 4.40
N ALA A 98 7.83 5.07 4.18
CA ALA A 98 8.17 6.43 4.57
C ALA A 98 7.02 7.04 5.36
N LEU A 99 7.32 7.45 6.60
CA LEU A 99 6.42 8.19 7.46
C LEU A 99 6.97 9.60 7.68
N ILE A 100 6.06 10.55 7.82
CA ILE A 100 6.38 11.91 8.23
C ILE A 100 5.56 12.27 9.47
N ASN A 101 5.68 13.51 9.95
CA ASN A 101 4.99 14.07 11.10
C ASN A 101 3.58 13.48 11.32
N ASN A 102 3.31 13.09 12.57
CA ASN A 102 2.09 12.39 13.00
C ASN A 102 1.89 11.00 12.37
N ASN A 103 2.98 10.29 12.08
CA ASN A 103 2.97 8.94 11.50
C ASN A 103 2.18 8.85 10.20
N ARG A 104 2.20 9.90 9.38
CA ARG A 104 1.50 9.86 8.10
C ARG A 104 2.35 9.16 7.05
N PRO A 105 1.81 8.17 6.32
CA PRO A 105 2.49 7.61 5.15
C PRO A 105 2.58 8.60 3.99
N THR A 106 3.79 8.82 3.50
CA THR A 106 4.07 9.54 2.23
C THR A 106 4.58 8.60 1.15
N ALA A 107 5.07 7.42 1.54
CA ALA A 107 5.30 6.33 0.63
C ALA A 107 5.03 4.98 1.28
N GLY A 108 4.61 4.04 0.45
CA GLY A 108 4.47 2.64 0.80
C GLY A 108 5.12 1.75 -0.25
N ARG A 109 5.44 0.54 0.17
CA ARG A 109 5.95 -0.51 -0.71
C ARG A 109 4.84 -1.51 -0.97
N LEU A 110 4.69 -1.92 -2.22
CA LEU A 110 3.82 -3.01 -2.66
C LEU A 110 4.70 -4.11 -3.25
N MET A 111 4.79 -5.21 -2.52
CA MET A 111 5.46 -6.42 -2.97
C MET A 111 4.47 -7.31 -3.71
N LEU A 112 4.90 -7.87 -4.84
CA LEU A 112 4.17 -8.89 -5.59
C LEU A 112 4.92 -10.21 -5.60
N CYS A 113 4.16 -11.30 -5.58
CA CYS A 113 4.64 -12.65 -5.81
C CYS A 113 4.19 -13.16 -7.19
N PRO A 114 4.79 -12.68 -8.29
CA PRO A 114 4.26 -12.88 -9.65
C PRO A 114 4.30 -14.34 -10.11
N LEU A 115 5.16 -15.16 -9.52
CA LEU A 115 5.32 -16.58 -9.88
C LEU A 115 4.35 -17.50 -9.12
N ASN A 116 3.52 -16.95 -8.23
CA ASN A 116 2.59 -17.74 -7.44
C ASN A 116 1.46 -18.30 -8.32
N ARG A 117 1.25 -19.63 -8.28
CA ARG A 117 0.22 -20.31 -9.08
C ARG A 117 -1.21 -19.88 -8.72
N ARG A 118 -1.44 -19.30 -7.53
CA ARG A 118 -2.75 -18.81 -7.12
C ARG A 118 -3.26 -17.68 -8.01
N TRP A 119 -2.38 -16.95 -8.71
CA TRP A 119 -2.79 -15.95 -9.70
C TRP A 119 -3.70 -16.53 -10.80
N TYR A 120 -3.55 -17.80 -11.17
CA TYR A 120 -4.34 -18.43 -12.23
C TYR A 120 -5.83 -18.60 -11.87
N SER A 121 -6.16 -18.70 -10.58
CA SER A 121 -7.53 -18.89 -10.10
C SER A 121 -8.07 -17.70 -9.30
N PHE A 122 -7.26 -16.66 -9.10
CA PHE A 122 -7.64 -15.50 -8.30
C PHE A 122 -8.54 -14.54 -9.08
N GLN A 123 -9.79 -14.39 -8.64
CA GLN A 123 -10.81 -13.59 -9.35
C GLN A 123 -10.92 -12.15 -8.83
N ALA A 124 -10.49 -11.89 -7.59
CA ALA A 124 -10.68 -10.61 -6.90
C ALA A 124 -9.45 -9.68 -6.98
N ILE A 125 -8.79 -9.61 -8.15
CA ILE A 125 -7.51 -8.90 -8.34
C ILE A 125 -7.58 -7.43 -7.90
N ILE A 126 -8.68 -6.74 -8.22
CA ILE A 126 -8.84 -5.33 -7.86
C ILE A 126 -8.97 -5.16 -6.35
N ASP A 127 -9.73 -6.04 -5.69
CA ASP A 127 -9.92 -5.98 -4.23
C ASP A 127 -8.64 -6.30 -3.46
N LEU A 128 -7.83 -7.25 -3.95
CA LEU A 128 -6.49 -7.49 -3.44
C LEU A 128 -5.65 -6.21 -3.48
N PHE A 129 -5.58 -5.53 -4.63
CA PHE A 129 -4.79 -4.31 -4.71
C PHE A 129 -5.35 -3.16 -3.86
N ARG A 130 -6.68 -3.02 -3.74
CA ARG A 130 -7.26 -2.04 -2.82
C ARG A 130 -6.87 -2.35 -1.38
N HIS A 131 -6.95 -3.61 -0.98
CA HIS A 131 -6.56 -4.08 0.34
C HIS A 131 -5.09 -3.74 0.63
N GLU A 132 -4.18 -4.07 -0.27
CA GLU A 132 -2.76 -3.76 -0.10
C GLU A 132 -2.48 -2.25 -0.11
N ILE A 133 -3.13 -1.46 -0.98
CA ILE A 133 -2.96 0.00 -0.96
C ILE A 133 -3.45 0.58 0.38
N MET A 134 -4.51 0.03 0.99
CA MET A 134 -4.95 0.45 2.33
C MET A 134 -3.86 0.21 3.37
N HIS A 135 -3.19 -0.95 3.35
CA HIS A 135 -2.03 -1.19 4.23
C HIS A 135 -0.89 -0.22 3.95
N ALA A 136 -0.57 0.07 2.68
CA ALA A 136 0.43 1.07 2.31
C ALA A 136 0.11 2.47 2.86
N LEU A 137 -1.18 2.81 2.96
CA LEU A 137 -1.71 4.03 3.56
C LEU A 137 -1.81 3.97 5.09
N GLY A 138 -1.35 2.89 5.71
CA GLY A 138 -1.24 2.72 7.16
C GLY A 138 -2.44 2.09 7.84
N PHE A 139 -3.48 1.69 7.11
CA PHE A 139 -4.61 0.97 7.70
C PHE A 139 -4.13 -0.38 8.24
N GLY A 140 -4.38 -0.60 9.52
CA GLY A 140 -3.97 -1.82 10.24
C GLY A 140 -2.54 -1.93 10.69
N LEU A 141 -1.69 -1.01 10.25
CA LEU A 141 -0.26 -1.02 10.56
C LEU A 141 0.14 0.16 11.45
N ILE A 142 -0.73 1.18 11.55
CA ILE A 142 -0.54 2.35 12.40
C ILE A 142 -1.60 2.30 13.49
N THR A 143 -1.18 1.98 14.71
CA THR A 143 -2.04 2.07 15.89
C THR A 143 -2.45 3.52 16.10
N PRO A 144 -3.77 3.82 16.15
CA PRO A 144 -4.21 5.12 16.65
C PRO A 144 -3.72 5.29 18.09
N GLY A 145 -3.49 6.53 18.54
CA GLY A 145 -3.22 6.81 19.95
C GLY A 145 -4.32 6.26 20.87
N GLU A 146 -4.04 6.15 22.17
CA GLU A 146 -4.83 5.44 23.21
C GLU A 146 -6.36 5.70 23.23
N SER A 147 -6.86 6.72 22.54
CA SER A 147 -8.26 7.10 22.44
C SER A 147 -9.15 6.22 21.54
N PHE A 148 -8.63 5.16 20.89
CA PHE A 148 -9.41 4.31 19.96
C PHE A 148 -9.53 2.83 20.36
N SER A 149 -9.17 2.47 21.60
CA SER A 149 -9.25 1.11 22.15
C SER A 149 -10.68 0.52 22.25
N SER A 150 -11.70 1.28 21.85
CA SER A 150 -13.11 0.89 21.89
C SER A 150 -13.62 0.24 20.60
N ILE A 151 -12.79 0.05 19.56
CA ILE A 151 -13.22 -0.54 18.28
C ILE A 151 -13.16 -2.08 18.38
N PRO A 152 -14.27 -2.80 18.19
CA PRO A 152 -14.29 -4.25 18.30
C PRO A 152 -13.47 -4.93 17.18
N THR A 153 -12.63 -5.89 17.56
CA THR A 153 -11.73 -6.67 16.67
C THR A 153 -12.46 -7.54 15.64
N THR A 154 -13.75 -7.78 15.86
CA THR A 154 -14.63 -8.48 14.94
C THR A 154 -15.95 -7.74 14.79
N ARG A 155 -16.47 -7.70 13.56
CA ARG A 155 -17.80 -7.16 13.26
C ARG A 155 -18.62 -8.20 12.52
N LYS A 156 -19.80 -8.50 13.05
CA LYS A 156 -20.81 -9.30 12.36
C LYS A 156 -21.79 -8.35 11.67
N PHE A 157 -22.03 -8.56 10.38
CA PHE A 157 -23.03 -7.79 9.64
C PHE A 157 -23.69 -8.64 8.56
N TYR A 158 -24.86 -8.20 8.11
CA TYR A 158 -25.52 -8.80 6.94
C TYR A 158 -24.92 -8.18 5.68
N TRP A 159 -24.30 -9.03 4.86
CA TRP A 159 -23.84 -8.65 3.55
C TRP A 159 -24.89 -9.09 2.53
N THR A 160 -25.48 -8.10 1.87
CA THR A 160 -26.46 -8.30 0.80
C THR A 160 -25.85 -7.92 -0.53
N ASP A 161 -25.90 -8.85 -1.48
CA ASP A 161 -25.73 -8.57 -2.90
C ASP A 161 -27.10 -8.57 -3.61
N GLU A 162 -27.10 -8.41 -4.94
CA GLU A 162 -28.35 -8.37 -5.73
C GLU A 162 -29.17 -9.66 -5.67
N THR A 163 -28.59 -10.76 -5.19
CA THR A 163 -29.17 -12.11 -5.26
C THR A 163 -29.33 -12.79 -3.90
N SER A 164 -28.63 -12.35 -2.87
CA SER A 164 -28.60 -13.02 -1.57
C SER A 164 -28.26 -12.11 -0.40
N SER A 165 -28.70 -12.52 0.79
CA SER A 165 -28.30 -11.94 2.07
C SER A 165 -27.60 -13.03 2.87
N GLN A 166 -26.35 -12.79 3.27
CA GLN A 166 -25.62 -13.70 4.14
C GLN A 166 -25.06 -12.96 5.36
N ARG A 167 -25.02 -13.65 6.49
CA ARG A 167 -24.44 -13.12 7.71
C ARG A 167 -22.93 -13.37 7.68
N VAL A 168 -22.16 -12.31 7.51
CA VAL A 168 -20.70 -12.37 7.41
C VAL A 168 -20.09 -11.91 8.74
N THR A 169 -19.05 -12.62 9.17
CA THR A 169 -18.17 -12.15 10.24
C THR A 169 -16.95 -11.56 9.57
N ALA A 170 -16.83 -10.24 9.57
CA ALA A 170 -15.56 -9.60 9.24
C ALA A 170 -14.67 -9.65 10.48
N ILE A 171 -13.50 -10.26 10.32
CA ILE A 171 -12.39 -10.12 11.23
C ILE A 171 -11.61 -8.92 10.70
N TYR A 172 -11.47 -7.87 11.49
CA TYR A 172 -10.54 -6.81 11.13
C TYR A 172 -9.14 -7.43 11.29
N MET A 173 -8.45 -7.69 10.18
CA MET A 173 -7.05 -8.19 10.20
C MET A 173 -6.08 -7.22 10.90
N ASP A 174 -6.58 -6.01 11.20
CA ASP A 174 -5.86 -4.77 11.42
C ASP A 174 -5.95 -4.21 12.84
N PHE A 175 -6.64 -4.92 13.76
CA PHE A 175 -6.65 -4.60 15.19
C PHE A 175 -6.22 -5.82 16.01
N GLN A 176 -5.14 -6.49 15.58
CA GLN A 176 -4.47 -7.43 16.46
C GLN A 176 -3.77 -6.66 17.59
N ASP A 177 -3.74 -7.23 18.80
CA ASP A 177 -3.21 -6.57 20.01
C ASP A 177 -1.73 -6.17 19.91
N ASN A 178 -1.00 -6.66 18.89
CA ASN A 178 0.37 -6.27 18.60
C ASN A 178 0.58 -6.10 17.10
N ALA A 179 1.23 -5.00 16.70
CA ALA A 179 1.75 -4.83 15.36
C ALA A 179 2.98 -5.73 15.16
N VAL A 180 3.03 -6.49 14.06
CA VAL A 180 4.27 -7.15 13.65
C VAL A 180 5.16 -6.10 13.01
N VAL A 181 6.12 -5.59 13.77
CA VAL A 181 7.26 -4.87 13.20
C VAL A 181 8.12 -5.91 12.49
N LEU A 182 8.03 -5.95 11.16
CA LEU A 182 8.94 -6.74 10.34
C LEU A 182 10.30 -6.04 10.37
N ASN A 183 11.18 -6.51 11.25
CA ASN A 183 12.61 -6.17 11.29
C ASN A 183 13.33 -6.71 10.06
#